data_AF-A0A1I8JIL9-F1
#
_entry.id   AF-A0A1I8JIL9-F1
#
_cell.length_a   1.000
_cell.length_b   1.000
_cell.length_c   1.000
_cell.angle_alpha   90.00
_cell.angle_beta   90.00
_cell.angle_gamma   90.00
#
_symmetry.space_group_name_H-M   'P 1'
#
loop_
_entity.id
_entity.type
_entity.pdbx_description
1 polymer ?
#
loop_
_entity_poly.entity_id
_entity_poly.type
_entity_poly.pdbx_seq_one_letter_code
_entity_poly.pdbx_strand_id
1 'polypeptide(L)'
;MYFSKFPHLILIENALSRVINRTEMASSRDTSSSSSSASDRPLESTNFAIEIEPTSIQFSSAIHASAHDDTLQVRRFTPASRGLEPFHFLSSTKFAVLQAVEMRFDSSENKSIRAQLKFNIRMVRIKEAAVINAEDKWIACGLELLSDLRDFELWWLQQFSELERKIDAYNSNGSGWIVEQINYFDLCSALTDRIRYYRGRCANFSLPNQLAVKKAIINPPSDGNNCFLFACLAYLHNRDPGVMKSCHRLTTYSRWLDEIDLSGIALPVAISDLDVIEEKNSEICFTVFSWEDDEAYVIRQPLPGICASRKVIPLLLLRNSSS
;
A
#
# COMPACT_ATOMS: atom_id res chain seq x y z
N MET A 1 -34.35 15.62 -2.35
CA MET A 1 -34.04 15.45 -3.79
C MET A 1 -32.67 16.04 -4.02
N TYR A 2 -31.66 15.20 -4.26
CA TYR A 2 -30.40 15.40 -4.99
C TYR A 2 -29.51 14.21 -4.61
N PHE A 3 -29.77 13.07 -5.27
CA PHE A 3 -28.94 11.88 -5.21
C PHE A 3 -27.81 12.07 -6.24
N SER A 4 -26.61 12.38 -5.78
CA SER A 4 -25.43 12.52 -6.65
C SER A 4 -24.62 11.22 -6.68
N LYS A 5 -24.72 10.51 -7.81
CA LYS A 5 -23.67 9.87 -8.65
C LYS A 5 -22.33 9.35 -8.04
N PHE A 6 -22.22 9.05 -6.75
CA PHE A 6 -21.03 8.40 -6.18
C PHE A 6 -21.43 7.18 -5.35
N PRO A 7 -20.66 6.07 -5.42
CA PRO A 7 -20.94 4.91 -4.60
C PRO A 7 -20.69 5.27 -3.13
N HIS A 8 -21.63 4.91 -2.27
CA HIS A 8 -21.61 5.28 -0.86
C HIS A 8 -20.46 4.59 -0.13
N LEU A 9 -19.52 5.40 0.39
CA LEU A 9 -18.42 4.96 1.27
C LEU A 9 -18.98 4.60 2.65
N ILE A 10 -18.49 3.52 3.25
CA ILE A 10 -19.09 2.98 4.48
C ILE A 10 -18.09 2.80 5.62
N LEU A 11 -18.42 3.37 6.78
CA LEU A 11 -17.52 3.54 7.91
C LEU A 11 -17.10 2.22 8.60
N ILE A 12 -15.80 2.06 8.83
CA ILE A 12 -15.18 1.02 9.67
C ILE A 12 -14.18 1.74 10.61
N GLU A 13 -14.31 1.61 11.94
CA GLU A 13 -13.45 2.33 12.92
C GLU A 13 -12.32 1.45 13.47
N ASN A 14 -11.07 1.91 13.40
CA ASN A 14 -9.92 1.15 13.91
C ASN A 14 -9.88 1.05 15.46
N ALA A 15 -10.02 -0.16 16.02
CA ALA A 15 -9.67 -0.44 17.41
C ALA A 15 -8.33 -1.20 17.49
N LEU A 16 -7.24 -0.47 17.70
CA LEU A 16 -5.99 -1.06 18.17
C LEU A 16 -6.17 -1.50 19.63
N SER A 17 -6.58 -2.75 19.86
CA SER A 17 -6.40 -3.36 21.19
C SER A 17 -4.91 -3.56 21.41
N ARG A 18 -4.34 -2.82 22.37
CA ARG A 18 -3.00 -3.08 22.91
C ARG A 18 -2.92 -4.54 23.34
N VAL A 19 -2.27 -5.38 22.54
CA VAL A 19 -1.83 -6.71 22.99
C VAL A 19 -0.59 -6.46 23.84
N ILE A 20 -0.82 -6.15 25.12
CA ILE A 20 0.17 -6.35 26.17
C ILE A 20 -0.05 -7.77 26.66
N ASN A 21 0.93 -8.65 26.43
CA ASN A 21 1.18 -9.83 27.25
C ASN A 21 2.68 -10.13 27.14
N ARG A 22 3.46 -9.67 28.13
CA ARG A 22 3.91 -10.41 29.32
C ARG A 22 5.03 -11.41 29.01
N THR A 23 6.25 -10.89 29.06
CA THR A 23 7.45 -11.66 29.43
C THR A 23 8.36 -10.76 30.28
N GLU A 24 7.85 -10.33 31.43
CA GLU A 24 8.70 -10.09 32.59
C GLU A 24 8.50 -11.24 33.55
N MET A 25 9.46 -12.16 33.59
CA MET A 25 10.14 -12.55 34.82
C MET A 25 11.32 -13.47 34.49
N ALA A 26 12.45 -13.16 35.13
CA ALA A 26 13.67 -13.95 35.28
C ALA A 26 14.78 -13.75 34.21
N SER A 27 15.60 -12.71 34.38
CA SER A 27 16.88 -12.95 35.05
C SER A 27 17.45 -11.66 35.65
N SER A 28 18.07 -11.87 36.80
CA SER A 28 18.69 -10.95 37.73
C SER A 28 19.80 -10.07 37.14
N ARG A 29 19.90 -8.85 37.70
CA ARG A 29 21.11 -8.14 38.11
C ARG A 29 22.36 -8.36 37.25
N ASP A 30 22.78 -7.31 36.56
CA ASP A 30 24.06 -6.69 36.90
C ASP A 30 24.15 -5.24 36.41
N THR A 31 24.49 -4.38 37.35
CA THR A 31 24.90 -2.99 37.14
C THR A 31 26.28 -2.96 36.51
N SER A 32 26.43 -2.31 35.35
CA SER A 32 27.64 -1.52 35.07
C SER A 32 27.38 -0.48 33.99
N SER A 33 27.74 0.75 34.33
CA SER A 33 27.86 1.91 33.48
C SER A 33 28.99 1.76 32.47
N SER A 34 28.75 2.05 31.20
CA SER A 34 29.78 2.58 30.30
C SER A 34 29.18 3.32 29.10
N SER A 35 29.56 4.59 29.03
CA SER A 35 29.45 5.45 27.86
C SER A 35 30.39 5.00 26.75
N SER A 36 29.94 4.93 25.49
CA SER A 36 30.83 5.08 24.34
C SER A 36 30.07 5.32 23.02
N SER A 37 30.32 6.52 22.48
CA SER A 37 30.61 6.85 21.08
C SER A 37 29.97 6.04 19.94
N ALA A 38 29.25 6.76 19.09
CA ALA A 38 28.98 6.40 17.70
C ALA A 38 30.23 5.83 17.03
N SER A 39 30.13 4.60 16.52
CA SER A 39 31.13 4.01 15.65
C SER A 39 30.46 3.65 14.34
N ASP A 40 30.87 4.35 13.28
CA ASP A 40 30.66 3.94 11.90
C ASP A 40 31.22 2.53 11.73
N ARG A 41 30.32 1.54 11.59
CA ARG A 41 30.67 0.21 11.09
C ARG A 41 30.14 0.08 9.67
N PRO A 42 30.92 -0.45 8.72
CA PRO A 42 30.42 -0.75 7.39
C PRO A 42 29.34 -1.84 7.52
N LEU A 43 28.15 -1.58 6.97
CA LEU A 43 27.09 -2.58 6.86
C LEU A 43 27.55 -3.69 5.90
N GLU A 44 27.39 -4.93 6.33
CA GLU A 44 27.76 -6.14 5.60
C GLU A 44 27.17 -6.15 4.18
N SER A 45 28.04 -6.26 3.17
CA SER A 45 27.65 -6.62 1.82
C SER A 45 27.20 -8.07 1.81
N THR A 46 25.91 -8.32 1.95
CA THR A 46 25.34 -9.63 1.61
C THR A 46 25.27 -9.73 0.08
N ASN A 47 26.32 -10.28 -0.52
CA ASN A 47 26.33 -10.67 -1.92
C ASN A 47 25.41 -11.89 -2.10
N PHE A 48 24.12 -11.64 -2.30
CA PHE A 48 23.25 -12.64 -2.90
C PHE A 48 23.51 -12.63 -4.41
N ALA A 49 24.43 -13.48 -4.86
CA ALA A 49 24.53 -13.82 -6.27
C ALA A 49 23.30 -14.67 -6.62
N ILE A 50 22.28 -14.03 -7.21
CA ILE A 50 21.16 -14.74 -7.81
C ILE A 50 21.62 -15.14 -9.20
N GLU A 51 21.94 -16.42 -9.41
CA GLU A 51 22.12 -16.97 -10.75
C GLU A 51 20.76 -16.99 -11.44
N ILE A 52 20.52 -16.01 -12.31
CA ILE A 52 19.35 -15.98 -13.20
C ILE A 52 19.78 -16.58 -14.54
N GLU A 53 18.92 -17.43 -15.11
CA GLU A 53 19.13 -18.17 -16.36
C GLU A 53 19.80 -17.39 -17.51
N PRO A 54 20.52 -18.07 -18.43
CA PRO A 54 21.59 -17.50 -19.26
C PRO A 54 21.18 -16.51 -20.37
N THR A 55 19.92 -16.08 -20.42
CA THR A 55 19.42 -15.00 -21.30
C THR A 55 19.11 -13.69 -20.55
N SER A 56 19.29 -13.68 -19.24
CA SER A 56 18.97 -12.54 -18.37
C SER A 56 20.14 -11.54 -18.25
N ILE A 57 19.80 -10.26 -18.21
CA ILE A 57 20.76 -9.19 -17.91
C ILE A 57 21.38 -9.46 -16.54
N GLN A 58 22.72 -9.44 -16.46
CA GLN A 58 23.42 -9.49 -15.18
C GLN A 58 23.29 -8.14 -14.44
N PHE A 59 22.94 -8.20 -13.16
CA PHE A 59 22.87 -7.04 -12.27
C PHE A 59 23.28 -7.45 -10.85
N SER A 60 23.64 -6.46 -10.03
CA SER A 60 23.85 -6.63 -8.59
C SER A 60 22.75 -5.96 -7.79
N SER A 61 22.44 -6.52 -6.61
CA SER A 61 21.51 -5.93 -5.65
C SER A 61 22.17 -5.87 -4.28
N ALA A 62 22.20 -4.71 -3.64
CA ALA A 62 22.74 -4.55 -2.28
C ALA A 62 21.89 -3.59 -1.44
N ILE A 63 21.72 -3.90 -0.15
CA ILE A 63 21.17 -2.94 0.82
C ILE A 63 22.26 -1.90 1.06
N HIS A 64 22.00 -0.64 0.73
CA HIS A 64 23.00 0.43 0.82
C HIS A 64 22.66 1.47 1.90
N ALA A 65 21.42 1.49 2.39
CA ALA A 65 21.07 2.24 3.58
C ALA A 65 19.94 1.55 4.37
N SER A 66 20.06 1.57 5.70
CA SER A 66 18.98 1.26 6.63
C SER A 66 18.94 2.32 7.72
N ALA A 67 17.76 2.71 8.19
CA ALA A 67 17.60 3.72 9.23
C ALA A 67 16.41 3.42 10.16
N HIS A 68 16.52 3.92 11.41
CA HIS A 68 15.49 3.83 12.46
C HIS A 68 15.01 2.39 12.69
N ASP A 69 15.85 1.52 13.28
CA ASP A 69 15.52 0.12 13.59
C ASP A 69 14.96 -0.66 12.38
N ASP A 70 15.62 -0.53 11.23
CA ASP A 70 15.17 -1.10 9.96
C ASP A 70 13.76 -0.67 9.54
N THR A 71 13.29 0.52 9.95
CA THR A 71 12.01 1.08 9.48
C THR A 71 12.13 1.53 8.03
N LEU A 72 13.26 2.10 7.61
CA LEU A 72 13.53 2.45 6.22
C LEU A 72 14.66 1.58 5.69
N GLN A 73 14.48 0.98 4.52
CA GLN A 73 15.51 0.25 3.80
C GLN A 73 15.63 0.78 2.37
N VAL A 74 16.86 0.94 1.90
CA VAL A 74 17.17 1.27 0.52
C VAL A 74 18.03 0.15 -0.07
N ARG A 75 17.49 -0.53 -1.07
CA ARG A 75 18.19 -1.57 -1.83
C ARG A 75 18.47 -1.07 -3.24
N ARG A 76 19.74 -1.03 -3.61
CA ARG A 76 20.21 -0.58 -4.91
C ARG A 76 20.35 -1.75 -5.88
N PHE A 77 19.84 -1.57 -7.09
CA PHE A 77 19.99 -2.47 -8.23
C PHE A 77 20.87 -1.79 -9.28
N THR A 78 22.01 -2.42 -9.61
CA THR A 78 23.00 -1.86 -10.55
C THR A 78 23.22 -2.83 -11.71
N PRO A 79 23.06 -2.40 -12.97
CA PRO A 79 23.35 -3.24 -14.13
C PRO A 79 24.85 -3.57 -14.21
N ALA A 80 25.19 -4.79 -14.62
CA ALA A 80 26.59 -5.23 -14.77
C ALA A 80 27.29 -4.60 -15.99
N SER A 81 26.52 -4.25 -17.02
CA SER A 81 27.01 -3.59 -18.23
C SER A 81 26.36 -2.22 -18.42
N ARG A 82 27.13 -1.30 -19.02
CA ARG A 82 26.62 0.02 -19.45
C ARG A 82 25.97 -0.08 -20.83
N GLY A 83 25.09 0.86 -21.15
CA GLY A 83 24.42 0.94 -22.45
C GLY A 83 23.22 0.01 -22.59
N LEU A 84 22.68 -0.49 -21.48
CA LEU A 84 21.40 -1.19 -21.50
C LEU A 84 20.28 -0.20 -21.76
N GLU A 85 19.35 -0.60 -22.61
CA GLU A 85 18.09 0.11 -22.78
C GLU A 85 17.36 0.15 -21.41
N PRO A 86 16.97 1.35 -20.94
CA PRO A 86 16.34 1.58 -19.64
C PRO A 86 15.26 0.56 -19.25
N PHE A 87 14.30 0.29 -20.14
CA PHE A 87 13.15 -0.55 -19.86
C PHE A 87 13.47 -2.05 -19.86
N HIS A 88 14.46 -2.46 -20.64
CA HIS A 88 14.99 -3.82 -20.64
C HIS A 88 15.67 -4.17 -19.31
N PHE A 89 16.44 -3.23 -18.74
CA PHE A 89 17.05 -3.39 -17.41
C PHE A 89 15.97 -3.59 -16.34
N LEU A 90 14.97 -2.72 -16.31
CA LEU A 90 13.85 -2.81 -15.38
C LEU A 90 13.11 -4.15 -15.48
N SER A 91 12.73 -4.54 -16.68
CA SER A 91 12.00 -5.79 -16.94
C SER A 91 12.75 -7.01 -16.38
N SER A 92 14.08 -7.03 -16.51
CA SER A 92 14.93 -8.11 -16.01
C SER A 92 15.07 -8.15 -14.49
N THR A 93 14.87 -7.03 -13.80
CA THR A 93 15.01 -6.93 -12.33
C THR A 93 13.73 -7.20 -11.54
N LYS A 94 12.58 -7.26 -12.20
CA LYS A 94 11.25 -7.37 -11.56
C LYS A 94 11.18 -8.47 -10.50
N PHE A 95 11.68 -9.68 -10.83
CA PHE A 95 11.64 -10.81 -9.90
C PHE A 95 12.51 -10.57 -8.65
N ALA A 96 13.69 -9.99 -8.80
CA ALA A 96 14.55 -9.66 -7.67
C ALA A 96 13.97 -8.53 -6.80
N VAL A 97 13.23 -7.59 -7.40
CA VAL A 97 12.48 -6.58 -6.66
C VAL A 97 11.32 -7.21 -5.89
N LEU A 98 10.58 -8.16 -6.49
CA LEU A 98 9.53 -8.93 -5.79
C LEU A 98 10.09 -9.64 -4.57
N GLN A 99 11.20 -10.37 -4.72
CA GLN A 99 11.86 -11.05 -3.60
C GLN A 99 12.31 -10.07 -2.52
N ALA A 100 12.83 -8.90 -2.89
CA ALA A 100 13.21 -7.87 -1.93
C ALA A 100 12.01 -7.30 -1.14
N VAL A 101 10.87 -7.14 -1.82
CA VAL A 101 9.61 -6.73 -1.21
C VAL A 101 9.05 -7.84 -0.30
N GLU A 102 9.07 -9.10 -0.74
CA GLU A 102 8.63 -10.25 0.04
C GLU A 102 9.44 -10.40 1.34
N MET A 103 10.77 -10.38 1.24
CA MET A 103 11.66 -10.37 2.42
C MET A 103 11.32 -9.22 3.37
N ARG A 104 10.85 -8.08 2.84
CA ARG A 104 10.46 -6.96 3.68
C ARG A 104 9.17 -7.22 4.45
N PHE A 105 8.18 -7.85 3.82
CA PHE A 105 6.98 -8.32 4.51
C PHE A 105 7.34 -9.37 5.58
N ASP A 106 8.21 -10.32 5.27
CA ASP A 106 8.60 -11.41 6.18
C ASP A 106 9.48 -10.96 7.35
N SER A 107 10.30 -9.91 7.16
CA SER A 107 11.12 -9.28 8.21
C SER A 107 10.30 -8.64 9.34
N SER A 108 8.99 -8.85 9.32
CA SER A 108 8.08 -8.17 10.15
C SER A 108 6.86 -8.97 10.53
N GLU A 109 6.66 -9.07 11.83
CA GLU A 109 5.34 -9.43 12.34
C GLU A 109 4.36 -8.31 11.92
N ASN A 110 3.52 -8.60 10.93
CA ASN A 110 2.31 -7.87 10.56
C ASN A 110 2.49 -6.50 9.85
N LYS A 111 3.41 -6.30 8.90
CA LYS A 111 3.59 -4.97 8.28
C LYS A 111 2.97 -4.83 6.89
N SER A 112 2.52 -3.62 6.61
CA SER A 112 2.40 -3.07 5.26
C SER A 112 3.68 -2.28 4.98
N ILE A 113 4.01 -2.07 3.71
CA ILE A 113 5.17 -1.28 3.34
C ILE A 113 4.73 -0.11 2.48
N ARG A 114 5.37 1.05 2.63
CA ARG A 114 5.36 2.07 1.58
C ARG A 114 6.61 1.90 0.75
N ALA A 115 6.46 1.79 -0.56
CA ALA A 115 7.56 1.50 -1.47
C ALA A 115 7.56 2.44 -2.67
N GLN A 116 8.75 2.82 -3.11
CA GLN A 116 8.98 3.56 -4.36
C GLN A 116 10.28 3.15 -5.03
N LEU A 117 10.35 3.38 -6.33
CA LEU A 117 11.59 3.32 -7.09
C LEU A 117 12.18 4.72 -7.31
N LYS A 118 13.48 4.86 -7.09
CA LYS A 118 14.26 6.07 -7.41
C LYS A 118 15.38 5.71 -8.37
N PHE A 119 15.43 6.36 -9.51
CA PHE A 119 16.36 6.07 -10.60
C PHE A 119 17.44 7.13 -10.63
N ASN A 120 18.69 6.70 -10.72
CA ASN A 120 19.76 7.54 -11.21
C ASN A 120 19.91 7.27 -12.71
N ILE A 121 19.62 8.27 -13.52
CA ILE A 121 19.67 8.18 -14.98
C ILE A 121 20.81 9.02 -15.51
N ARG A 122 21.39 8.57 -16.62
CA ARG A 122 22.31 9.38 -17.41
C ARG A 122 21.55 10.02 -18.55
N MET A 123 21.67 11.33 -18.65
CA MET A 123 21.11 12.13 -19.72
C MET A 123 22.23 12.67 -20.61
N VAL A 124 21.99 12.71 -21.92
CA VAL A 124 22.89 13.32 -22.89
C VAL A 124 22.16 14.39 -23.68
N ARG A 125 22.84 15.50 -23.94
CA ARG A 125 22.32 16.57 -24.80
C ARG A 125 22.88 16.37 -26.20
N ILE A 126 21.99 16.22 -27.18
CA ILE A 126 22.33 16.04 -28.59
C ILE A 126 22.04 17.34 -29.34
N LYS A 127 23.03 17.79 -30.12
CA LYS A 127 22.89 18.87 -31.09
C LYS A 127 23.64 18.46 -32.35
N GLU A 128 22.99 18.61 -33.52
CA GLU A 128 23.61 18.28 -34.83
C GLU A 128 24.20 16.85 -34.86
N ALA A 129 23.48 15.87 -34.30
CA ALA A 129 23.90 14.47 -34.17
C ALA A 129 25.17 14.21 -33.34
N ALA A 130 25.67 15.21 -32.61
CA ALA A 130 26.77 15.05 -31.66
C ALA A 130 26.28 15.20 -30.21
N VAL A 131 26.82 14.36 -29.32
CA VAL A 131 26.66 14.53 -27.87
C VAL A 131 27.52 15.72 -27.44
N ILE A 132 26.87 16.79 -26.98
CA ILE A 132 27.54 18.04 -26.57
C ILE A 132 27.64 18.20 -25.06
N ASN A 133 26.83 17.45 -24.31
CA ASN A 133 26.85 17.46 -22.85
C ASN A 133 26.27 16.16 -22.29
N ALA A 134 26.61 15.82 -21.06
CA ALA A 134 26.04 14.69 -20.32
C ALA A 134 25.94 15.02 -18.84
N GLU A 135 24.87 14.58 -18.19
CA GLU A 135 24.68 14.74 -16.75
C GLU A 135 23.90 13.57 -16.16
N ASP A 136 24.12 13.30 -14.87
CA ASP A 136 23.32 12.33 -14.13
C ASP A 136 22.20 13.04 -13.37
N LYS A 137 21.00 12.47 -13.40
CA LYS A 137 19.80 13.02 -12.75
C LYS A 137 19.04 11.96 -11.98
N TRP A 138 18.37 12.41 -10.92
CA TRP A 138 17.48 11.58 -10.13
C TRP A 138 16.04 11.72 -10.61
N ILE A 139 15.37 10.58 -10.80
CA ILE A 139 13.93 10.48 -11.01
C ILE A 139 13.36 9.66 -9.86
N ALA A 140 12.43 10.21 -9.08
CA ALA A 140 11.70 9.46 -8.07
C ALA A 140 10.27 9.19 -8.56
N CYS A 141 9.82 7.94 -8.50
CA CYS A 141 8.40 7.59 -8.68
C CYS A 141 7.62 7.78 -7.36
N GLY A 142 6.29 7.66 -7.42
CA GLY A 142 5.38 7.82 -6.30
C GLY A 142 5.66 6.86 -5.14
N LEU A 143 5.55 7.37 -3.92
CA LEU A 143 5.62 6.57 -2.69
C LEU A 143 4.26 5.98 -2.37
N GLU A 144 4.07 4.75 -2.82
CA GLU A 144 2.79 4.06 -2.75
C GLU A 144 2.75 3.07 -1.59
N LEU A 145 1.55 2.88 -1.02
CA LEU A 145 1.30 1.84 -0.04
C LEU A 145 1.16 0.50 -0.76
N LEU A 146 2.05 -0.44 -0.44
CA LEU A 146 1.90 -1.84 -0.75
C LEU A 146 1.44 -2.56 0.52
N SER A 147 0.12 -2.71 0.64
CA SER A 147 -0.48 -3.43 1.77
C SER A 147 -0.29 -4.92 1.62
N ASP A 148 -0.39 -5.47 0.40
CA ASP A 148 -0.33 -6.89 0.08
C ASP A 148 0.74 -7.23 -0.97
N LEU A 149 1.37 -8.39 -0.86
CA LEU A 149 2.30 -8.88 -1.88
C LEU A 149 1.56 -9.21 -3.19
N ARG A 150 0.29 -9.58 -3.13
CA ARG A 150 -0.57 -9.79 -4.32
C ARG A 150 -0.74 -8.54 -5.16
N ASP A 151 -0.61 -7.36 -4.55
CA ASP A 151 -0.70 -6.08 -5.24
C ASP A 151 0.62 -5.67 -5.92
N PHE A 152 1.69 -6.46 -5.75
CA PHE A 152 3.02 -6.15 -6.30
C PHE A 152 2.98 -5.90 -7.81
N GLU A 153 2.24 -6.73 -8.55
CA GLU A 153 2.14 -6.62 -10.00
C GLU A 153 1.57 -5.26 -10.44
N LEU A 154 0.53 -4.80 -9.75
CA LEU A 154 -0.09 -3.49 -10.01
C LEU A 154 0.85 -2.36 -9.59
N TRP A 155 1.46 -2.46 -8.42
CA TRP A 155 2.42 -1.48 -7.93
C TRP A 155 3.62 -1.35 -8.90
N TRP A 156 4.19 -2.47 -9.35
CA TRP A 156 5.30 -2.50 -10.29
C TRP A 156 4.94 -1.81 -11.60
N LEU A 157 3.77 -2.12 -12.16
CA LEU A 157 3.27 -1.50 -13.39
C LEU A 157 3.10 0.02 -13.24
N GLN A 158 2.61 0.49 -12.09
CA GLN A 158 2.48 1.91 -11.78
C GLN A 158 3.85 2.62 -11.75
N GLN A 159 4.83 2.04 -11.04
CA GLN A 159 6.19 2.61 -10.97
C GLN A 159 6.84 2.69 -12.37
N PHE A 160 6.62 1.66 -13.19
CA PHE A 160 7.13 1.59 -14.56
C PHE A 160 6.47 2.62 -15.48
N SER A 161 5.14 2.68 -15.48
CA SER A 161 4.37 3.64 -16.29
C SER A 161 4.69 5.09 -15.92
N GLU A 162 4.92 5.36 -14.63
CA GLU A 162 5.33 6.70 -14.19
C GLU A 162 6.73 7.07 -14.66
N LEU A 163 7.67 6.12 -14.64
CA LEU A 163 9.00 6.33 -15.19
C LEU A 163 8.95 6.60 -16.69
N GLU A 164 8.22 5.78 -17.46
CA GLU A 164 8.01 5.96 -18.91
C GLU A 164 7.56 7.39 -19.21
N ARG A 165 6.49 7.83 -18.55
CA ARG A 165 5.96 9.19 -18.72
C ARG A 165 6.99 10.28 -18.40
N LYS A 166 7.84 10.08 -17.39
CA LYS A 166 8.89 11.04 -17.02
C LYS A 166 10.04 11.05 -18.03
N ILE A 167 10.44 9.89 -18.54
CA ILE A 167 11.46 9.76 -19.59
C ILE A 167 10.95 10.41 -20.89
N ASP A 168 9.70 10.17 -21.28
CA ASP A 168 9.08 10.76 -22.45
C ASP A 168 9.03 12.29 -22.36
N ALA A 169 8.70 12.83 -21.18
CA ALA A 169 8.75 14.27 -20.95
C ALA A 169 10.16 14.83 -21.17
N TYR A 170 11.21 14.16 -20.69
CA TYR A 170 12.58 14.60 -20.96
C TYR A 170 12.93 14.57 -22.44
N ASN A 171 12.57 13.49 -23.14
CA ASN A 171 12.90 13.29 -24.55
C ASN A 171 12.12 14.24 -25.49
N SER A 172 10.91 14.68 -25.10
CA SER A 172 10.01 15.48 -25.96
C SER A 172 10.03 16.99 -25.70
N ASN A 173 10.70 17.47 -24.66
CA ASN A 173 10.70 18.89 -24.26
C ASN A 173 11.51 19.85 -25.18
N GLY A 174 12.02 19.39 -26.33
CA GLY A 174 12.71 20.24 -27.31
C GLY A 174 14.07 20.82 -26.88
N SER A 175 14.55 20.55 -25.67
CA SER A 175 15.84 21.03 -25.15
C SER A 175 17.07 20.30 -25.72
N GLY A 176 16.83 19.25 -26.52
CA GLY A 176 17.85 18.33 -27.06
C GLY A 176 18.39 17.35 -26.03
N TRP A 177 17.77 17.25 -24.84
CA TRP A 177 18.16 16.28 -23.82
C TRP A 177 17.43 14.96 -24.07
N ILE A 178 18.15 13.86 -24.02
CA ILE A 178 17.58 12.52 -24.05
C ILE A 178 18.12 11.68 -22.89
N VAL A 179 17.33 10.71 -22.46
CA VAL A 179 17.78 9.70 -21.50
C VAL A 179 18.59 8.65 -22.26
N GLU A 180 19.86 8.47 -21.86
CA GLU A 180 20.76 7.50 -22.49
C GLU A 180 20.65 6.12 -21.83
N GLN A 181 20.65 6.09 -20.49
CA GLN A 181 20.62 4.83 -19.72
C GLN A 181 20.17 5.06 -18.28
N ILE A 182 19.75 3.99 -17.61
CA ILE A 182 19.64 3.93 -16.15
C ILE A 182 20.98 3.47 -15.59
N ASN A 183 21.63 4.30 -14.77
CA ASN A 183 22.90 3.95 -14.13
C ASN A 183 22.69 2.93 -13.02
N TYR A 184 21.63 3.10 -12.22
CA TYR A 184 21.13 2.19 -11.19
C TYR A 184 19.77 2.70 -10.71
N PHE A 185 19.05 1.88 -9.95
CA PHE A 185 17.87 2.34 -9.21
C PHE A 185 17.84 1.82 -7.79
N ASP A 186 17.19 2.57 -6.92
CA ASP A 186 17.00 2.30 -5.51
C ASP A 186 15.53 1.92 -5.27
N LEU A 187 15.30 0.72 -4.76
CA LEU A 187 14.05 0.35 -4.09
C LEU A 187 14.10 0.93 -2.68
N CYS A 188 13.32 1.98 -2.43
CA CYS A 188 13.11 2.51 -1.10
C CYS A 188 11.87 1.87 -0.49
N SER A 189 12.01 1.15 0.63
CA SER A 189 10.90 0.53 1.35
C SER A 189 10.87 0.99 2.81
N ALA A 190 9.76 1.60 3.20
CA ALA A 190 9.49 2.01 4.57
C ALA A 190 8.42 1.12 5.18
N LEU A 191 8.66 0.62 6.38
CA LEU A 191 7.63 -0.01 7.18
C LEU A 191 6.63 1.05 7.63
N THR A 192 5.35 0.70 7.54
CA THR A 192 4.27 1.55 8.01
C THR A 192 3.36 0.77 8.94
N ASP A 193 2.37 1.46 9.52
CA ASP A 193 1.36 0.87 10.39
C ASP A 193 0.75 -0.42 9.80
N ARG A 194 0.31 -1.30 10.71
CA ARG A 194 -0.23 -2.64 10.43
C ARG A 194 -1.63 -2.60 9.79
N ILE A 195 -1.77 -1.94 8.64
CA ILE A 195 -3.05 -1.59 8.02
C ILE A 195 -3.95 -2.82 7.81
N ARG A 196 -3.37 -3.97 7.44
CA ARG A 196 -4.14 -5.23 7.29
C ARG A 196 -4.90 -5.66 8.55
N TYR A 197 -4.42 -5.27 9.73
CA TYR A 197 -5.02 -5.64 11.01
C TYR A 197 -5.98 -4.59 11.55
N TYR A 198 -6.19 -3.50 10.80
CA TYR A 198 -7.22 -2.55 11.16
C TYR A 198 -8.58 -3.23 11.06
N ARG A 199 -9.35 -3.08 12.13
CA ARG A 199 -10.68 -3.67 12.30
C ARG A 199 -11.72 -2.58 12.32
N GLY A 200 -12.97 -2.92 12.00
CA GLY A 200 -14.11 -2.01 12.18
C GLY A 200 -14.82 -2.19 13.51
N ARG A 201 -14.64 -1.25 14.42
CA ARG A 201 -15.23 -1.26 15.75
C ARG A 201 -15.84 0.08 16.08
N CYS A 202 -16.98 0.38 15.47
CA CYS A 202 -17.70 1.61 15.74
C CYS A 202 -19.05 1.31 16.38
N ALA A 203 -19.35 1.88 17.54
CA ALA A 203 -20.70 1.87 18.10
C ALA A 203 -21.41 3.22 17.87
N ASN A 204 -20.68 4.33 18.03
CA ASN A 204 -21.18 5.70 17.84
C ASN A 204 -20.02 6.59 17.35
N PHE A 205 -20.02 6.97 16.07
CA PHE A 205 -19.00 7.85 15.50
C PHE A 205 -19.66 8.99 14.71
N SER A 206 -19.15 10.20 14.92
CA SER A 206 -19.55 11.38 14.14
C SER A 206 -18.54 11.58 13.03
N LEU A 207 -19.04 11.66 11.79
CA LEU A 207 -18.18 11.96 10.64
C LEU A 207 -17.48 13.32 10.84
N PRO A 208 -16.19 13.44 10.48
CA PRO A 208 -15.55 14.74 10.31
C PRO A 208 -16.41 15.67 9.45
N ASN A 209 -16.47 16.95 9.80
CA ASN A 209 -17.37 17.91 9.13
C ASN A 209 -17.17 17.93 7.61
N GLN A 210 -15.91 17.85 7.15
CA GLN A 210 -15.55 17.80 5.73
C GLN A 210 -16.24 16.63 5.00
N LEU A 211 -16.40 15.50 5.69
CA LEU A 211 -17.03 14.29 5.16
C LEU A 211 -18.56 14.32 5.33
N ALA A 212 -19.05 14.83 6.46
CA ALA A 212 -20.48 14.96 6.73
C ALA A 212 -21.19 15.86 5.70
N VAL A 213 -20.57 16.98 5.32
CA VAL A 213 -21.13 17.94 4.35
C VAL A 213 -21.24 17.33 2.95
N LYS A 214 -20.38 16.37 2.58
CA LYS A 214 -20.43 15.71 1.27
C LYS A 214 -21.69 14.85 1.08
N LYS A 215 -22.34 14.41 2.17
CA LYS A 215 -23.54 13.54 2.15
C LYS A 215 -23.39 12.27 1.28
N ALA A 216 -22.16 11.84 1.04
CA ALA A 216 -21.84 10.68 0.21
C ALA A 216 -21.60 9.42 1.04
N ILE A 217 -21.39 9.56 2.35
CA ILE A 217 -21.06 8.45 3.26
C ILE A 217 -22.32 8.00 3.98
N ILE A 218 -22.59 6.70 3.96
CA ILE A 218 -23.60 6.11 4.82
C ILE A 218 -22.88 5.67 6.10
N ASN A 219 -23.34 6.18 7.24
CA ASN A 219 -22.87 5.78 8.56
C ASN A 219 -23.99 4.95 9.22
N PRO A 220 -24.05 3.64 8.95
CA PRO A 220 -25.07 2.78 9.52
C PRO A 220 -24.84 2.56 11.01
N PRO A 221 -25.88 2.20 11.77
CA PRO A 221 -25.76 1.94 13.19
C PRO A 221 -24.95 0.68 13.42
N SER A 222 -24.30 0.60 14.57
CA SER A 222 -23.64 -0.62 15.00
C SER A 222 -23.64 -0.74 16.51
N ASP A 223 -23.59 -1.98 16.99
CA ASP A 223 -23.38 -2.35 18.38
C ASP A 223 -21.90 -2.40 18.76
N GLY A 224 -21.01 -1.95 17.87
CA GLY A 224 -19.56 -1.97 18.04
C GLY A 224 -18.87 -3.10 17.30
N ASN A 225 -19.49 -4.28 17.10
CA ASN A 225 -18.81 -5.43 16.48
C ASN A 225 -19.31 -5.74 15.07
N ASN A 226 -20.56 -5.38 14.78
CA ASN A 226 -21.22 -5.71 13.51
C ASN A 226 -21.18 -4.58 12.47
N CYS A 227 -20.35 -3.54 12.68
CA CYS A 227 -20.34 -2.37 11.79
C CYS A 227 -20.04 -2.74 10.33
N PHE A 228 -19.20 -3.75 10.09
CA PHE A 228 -18.92 -4.27 8.75
C PHE A 228 -20.17 -4.86 8.07
N LEU A 229 -20.96 -5.66 8.80
CA LEU A 229 -22.17 -6.27 8.25
C LEU A 229 -23.18 -5.19 7.88
N PHE A 230 -23.51 -4.33 8.84
CA PHE A 230 -24.45 -3.23 8.61
C PHE A 230 -23.96 -2.25 7.55
N ALA A 231 -22.65 -2.07 7.44
CA ALA A 231 -22.03 -1.34 6.35
C ALA A 231 -22.44 -1.94 5.01
N CYS A 232 -22.07 -3.19 4.77
CA CYS A 232 -22.36 -3.86 3.51
C CYS A 232 -23.87 -3.89 3.19
N LEU A 233 -24.73 -4.18 4.17
CA LEU A 233 -26.18 -4.18 3.99
C LEU A 233 -26.73 -2.80 3.61
N ALA A 234 -26.22 -1.74 4.22
CA ALA A 234 -26.61 -0.37 3.88
C ALA A 234 -26.27 0.00 2.43
N TYR A 235 -25.16 -0.51 1.90
CA TYR A 235 -24.81 -0.31 0.50
C TYR A 235 -25.63 -1.17 -0.45
N LEU A 236 -25.75 -2.46 -0.18
CA LEU A 236 -26.49 -3.40 -1.03
C LEU A 236 -27.97 -3.02 -1.17
N HIS A 237 -28.56 -2.48 -0.09
CA HIS A 237 -29.97 -2.11 -0.03
C HIS A 237 -30.21 -0.60 -0.04
N ASN A 238 -29.27 0.20 -0.55
CA ASN A 238 -29.39 1.67 -0.56
C ASN A 238 -30.60 2.21 -1.35
N ARG A 239 -31.26 1.37 -2.16
CA ARG A 239 -32.49 1.67 -2.90
C ARG A 239 -33.77 1.23 -2.19
N ASP A 240 -33.67 0.48 -1.10
CA ASP A 240 -34.85 0.08 -0.33
C ASP A 240 -35.46 1.30 0.39
N PRO A 241 -36.79 1.52 0.31
CA PRO A 241 -37.43 2.68 0.94
C PRO A 241 -37.24 2.75 2.46
N GLY A 242 -37.14 1.61 3.13
CA GLY A 242 -36.87 1.52 4.56
C GLY A 242 -35.46 1.97 4.91
N VAL A 243 -34.46 1.53 4.15
CA VAL A 243 -33.07 1.98 4.27
C VAL A 243 -32.97 3.47 3.98
N MET A 244 -33.56 3.95 2.88
CA MET A 244 -33.53 5.39 2.54
C MET A 244 -34.14 6.28 3.62
N LYS A 245 -35.21 5.83 4.29
CA LYS A 245 -35.91 6.61 5.33
C LYS A 245 -35.26 6.47 6.71
N SER A 246 -34.60 5.35 6.99
CA SER A 246 -34.19 4.98 8.34
C SER A 246 -32.89 4.16 8.37
N CYS A 247 -31.90 4.55 7.58
CA CYS A 247 -30.60 3.87 7.50
C CYS A 247 -29.85 3.80 8.84
N HIS A 248 -30.16 4.70 9.78
CA HIS A 248 -29.55 4.76 11.11
C HIS A 248 -30.16 3.80 12.15
N ARG A 249 -31.11 2.92 11.78
CA ARG A 249 -31.76 1.98 12.72
C ARG A 249 -31.36 0.53 12.44
N LEU A 250 -30.91 -0.20 13.46
CA LEU A 250 -30.52 -1.62 13.33
C LEU A 250 -31.66 -2.48 12.79
N THR A 251 -32.88 -2.24 13.29
CA THR A 251 -34.10 -2.95 12.86
C THR A 251 -34.43 -2.79 11.38
N THR A 252 -33.89 -1.76 10.71
CA THR A 252 -34.08 -1.58 9.26
C THR A 252 -33.48 -2.74 8.46
N TYR A 253 -32.41 -3.35 8.97
CA TYR A 253 -31.64 -4.37 8.27
C TYR A 253 -32.00 -5.82 8.67
N SER A 254 -32.97 -6.00 9.58
CA SER A 254 -33.21 -7.30 10.24
C SER A 254 -33.51 -8.46 9.30
N ARG A 255 -34.01 -8.18 8.09
CA ARG A 255 -34.36 -9.21 7.09
C ARG A 255 -33.18 -9.68 6.23
N TRP A 256 -32.04 -8.99 6.30
CA TRP A 256 -30.85 -9.26 5.48
C TRP A 256 -29.63 -9.67 6.31
N LEU A 257 -29.80 -9.96 7.61
CA LEU A 257 -28.68 -10.28 8.50
C LEU A 257 -27.88 -11.51 8.05
N ASP A 258 -28.52 -12.43 7.33
CA ASP A 258 -27.92 -13.66 6.82
C ASP A 258 -27.43 -13.57 5.36
N GLU A 259 -27.49 -12.38 4.73
CA GLU A 259 -27.12 -12.20 3.31
C GLU A 259 -25.60 -12.27 3.07
N ILE A 260 -24.79 -12.02 4.10
CA ILE A 260 -23.33 -12.04 4.02
C ILE A 260 -22.80 -13.11 4.97
N ASP A 261 -22.15 -14.13 4.42
CA ASP A 261 -21.54 -15.20 5.20
C ASP A 261 -20.26 -14.68 5.88
N LEU A 262 -20.37 -14.47 7.20
CA LEU A 262 -19.27 -14.14 8.10
C LEU A 262 -18.90 -15.31 9.03
N SER A 263 -19.34 -16.53 8.73
CA SER A 263 -19.04 -17.71 9.53
C SER A 263 -17.53 -17.87 9.74
N GLY A 264 -17.10 -18.14 10.96
CA GLY A 264 -15.66 -18.32 11.27
C GLY A 264 -14.80 -17.05 11.14
N ILE A 265 -15.37 -15.88 10.83
CA ILE A 265 -14.66 -14.61 10.86
C ILE A 265 -14.72 -14.02 12.28
N ALA A 266 -13.57 -13.59 12.80
CA ALA A 266 -13.51 -12.95 14.12
C ALA A 266 -14.00 -11.51 14.04
N LEU A 267 -15.11 -11.20 14.70
CA LEU A 267 -15.61 -9.82 14.82
C LEU A 267 -14.86 -9.04 15.91
N PRO A 268 -14.59 -7.73 15.73
CA PRO A 268 -14.85 -6.94 14.52
C PRO A 268 -13.94 -7.36 13.35
N VAL A 269 -14.52 -7.37 12.14
CA VAL A 269 -13.85 -7.78 10.88
C VAL A 269 -12.59 -6.95 10.64
N ALA A 270 -11.46 -7.62 10.40
CA ALA A 270 -10.20 -7.00 9.99
C ALA A 270 -10.12 -6.87 8.46
N ILE A 271 -9.30 -5.93 7.97
CA ILE A 271 -9.01 -5.81 6.54
C ILE A 271 -8.42 -7.12 5.97
N SER A 272 -7.62 -7.84 6.76
CA SER A 272 -7.08 -9.16 6.40
C SER A 272 -8.15 -10.25 6.22
N ASP A 273 -9.32 -10.09 6.81
CA ASP A 273 -10.40 -11.08 6.72
C ASP A 273 -11.22 -10.93 5.42
N LEU A 274 -11.06 -9.80 4.70
CA LEU A 274 -11.85 -9.49 3.51
C LEU A 274 -11.66 -10.50 2.39
N ASP A 275 -10.48 -11.12 2.26
CA ASP A 275 -10.25 -12.15 1.23
C ASP A 275 -11.08 -13.40 1.50
N VAL A 276 -11.13 -13.84 2.76
CA VAL A 276 -11.95 -14.99 3.17
C VAL A 276 -13.44 -14.67 2.99
N ILE A 277 -13.85 -13.45 3.30
CA ILE A 277 -15.22 -12.99 3.09
C ILE A 277 -15.57 -12.98 1.60
N GLU A 278 -14.67 -12.50 0.73
CA GLU A 278 -14.84 -12.49 -0.73
C GLU A 278 -14.87 -13.88 -1.35
N GLU A 279 -14.18 -14.85 -0.76
CA GLU A 279 -14.25 -16.25 -1.17
C GLU A 279 -15.61 -16.88 -0.82
N LYS A 280 -16.12 -16.59 0.38
CA LYS A 280 -17.44 -17.06 0.84
C LYS A 280 -18.61 -16.37 0.16
N ASN A 281 -18.41 -15.14 -0.29
CA ASN A 281 -19.45 -14.29 -0.89
C ASN A 281 -19.05 -13.87 -2.31
N SER A 282 -19.15 -14.80 -3.27
CA SER A 282 -18.61 -14.64 -4.64
C SER A 282 -19.21 -13.48 -5.45
N GLU A 283 -20.35 -12.93 -5.03
CA GLU A 283 -21.04 -11.83 -5.70
C GLU A 283 -20.50 -10.43 -5.33
N ILE A 284 -19.67 -10.34 -4.28
CA ILE A 284 -19.19 -9.06 -3.74
C ILE A 284 -17.66 -9.02 -3.64
N CYS A 285 -17.12 -7.81 -3.65
CA CYS A 285 -15.74 -7.52 -3.31
C CYS A 285 -15.60 -6.11 -2.71
N PHE A 286 -14.47 -5.83 -2.08
CA PHE A 286 -14.29 -4.64 -1.25
C PHE A 286 -13.12 -3.77 -1.72
N THR A 287 -13.40 -2.48 -1.93
CA THR A 287 -12.36 -1.45 -1.96
C THR A 287 -12.39 -0.74 -0.62
N VAL A 288 -11.24 -0.60 0.03
CA VAL A 288 -11.13 0.08 1.32
C VAL A 288 -10.32 1.35 1.13
N PHE A 289 -10.91 2.47 1.53
CA PHE A 289 -10.29 3.78 1.59
C PHE A 289 -9.93 4.10 3.04
N SER A 290 -8.89 4.89 3.22
CA SER A 290 -8.61 5.59 4.47
C SER A 290 -8.69 7.09 4.22
N TRP A 291 -8.93 7.86 5.28
CA TRP A 291 -8.99 9.33 5.23
C TRP A 291 -7.97 9.91 6.20
N GLU A 292 -7.07 10.75 5.67
CA GLU A 292 -6.04 11.44 6.43
C GLU A 292 -5.76 12.77 5.72
N ASP A 293 -5.48 13.84 6.49
CA ASP A 293 -5.14 15.17 5.95
C ASP A 293 -6.10 15.71 4.87
N ASP A 294 -7.41 15.51 5.10
CA ASP A 294 -8.49 15.91 4.19
C ASP A 294 -8.47 15.23 2.80
N GLU A 295 -7.74 14.13 2.66
CA GLU A 295 -7.64 13.33 1.45
C GLU A 295 -8.01 11.85 1.68
N ALA A 296 -8.65 11.25 0.68
CA ALA A 296 -8.97 9.82 0.68
C ALA A 296 -7.90 9.06 -0.11
N TYR A 297 -7.32 8.02 0.49
CA TYR A 297 -6.38 7.13 -0.19
C TYR A 297 -6.83 5.67 -0.11
N VAL A 298 -6.53 4.91 -1.16
CA VAL A 298 -6.87 3.49 -1.24
C VAL A 298 -5.89 2.69 -0.38
N ILE A 299 -6.41 1.86 0.51
CA ILE A 299 -5.62 0.95 1.35
C ILE A 299 -5.81 -0.52 1.01
N ARG A 300 -6.85 -0.86 0.25
CA ARG A 300 -7.08 -2.17 -0.36
C ARG A 300 -7.98 -1.99 -1.58
N GLN A 301 -7.68 -2.68 -2.67
CA GLN A 301 -8.58 -2.78 -3.81
C GLN A 301 -8.60 -4.23 -4.33
N PRO A 302 -9.73 -4.73 -4.87
CA PRO A 302 -9.75 -6.03 -5.50
C PRO A 302 -8.99 -5.99 -6.84
N LEU A 303 -8.53 -7.16 -7.31
CA LEU A 303 -7.90 -7.26 -8.62
C LEU A 303 -8.88 -6.81 -9.73
N PRO A 304 -8.41 -6.13 -10.80
CA PRO A 304 -9.27 -5.60 -11.86
C PRO A 304 -10.23 -6.63 -12.48
N GLY A 305 -9.79 -7.88 -12.69
CA GLY A 305 -10.63 -8.95 -13.22
C GLY A 305 -11.77 -9.38 -12.28
N ILE A 306 -11.57 -9.23 -10.96
CA ILE A 306 -12.59 -9.49 -9.94
C ILE A 306 -13.60 -8.34 -9.91
N CYS A 307 -13.13 -7.09 -9.97
CA CYS A 307 -13.98 -5.89 -10.00
C CYS A 307 -14.98 -5.89 -11.16
N ALA A 308 -14.63 -6.47 -12.30
CA ALA A 308 -15.50 -6.52 -13.48
C ALA A 308 -16.67 -7.50 -13.34
N SER A 309 -16.58 -8.49 -12.45
CA SER A 309 -17.56 -9.57 -12.32
C SER A 309 -18.39 -9.52 -11.03
N ARG A 310 -18.01 -8.67 -10.06
CA ARG A 310 -18.61 -8.61 -8.72
C ARG A 310 -19.09 -7.20 -8.37
N LYS A 311 -20.03 -7.10 -7.42
CA LYS A 311 -20.42 -5.81 -6.83
C LYS A 311 -19.31 -5.30 -5.91
N VAL A 312 -18.67 -4.22 -6.30
CA VAL A 312 -17.67 -3.54 -5.47
C VAL A 312 -18.37 -2.71 -4.39
N ILE A 313 -18.11 -3.04 -3.12
CA ILE A 313 -18.58 -2.32 -1.93
C ILE A 313 -17.42 -1.41 -1.44
N PRO A 314 -17.55 -0.08 -1.51
CA PRO A 314 -16.51 0.83 -1.04
C PRO A 314 -16.65 1.09 0.46
N LEU A 315 -15.61 0.75 1.21
CA LEU A 315 -15.51 0.94 2.65
C LEU A 315 -14.57 2.11 2.94
N LEU A 316 -14.88 2.89 3.98
CA LEU A 316 -14.07 3.99 4.47
C LEU A 316 -13.64 3.68 5.90
N LEU A 317 -12.36 3.43 6.09
CA LEU A 317 -11.75 3.32 7.39
C LEU A 317 -11.39 4.72 7.91
N LEU A 318 -11.98 5.14 9.03
CA LEU A 318 -11.60 6.36 9.71
C LEU A 318 -10.79 6.03 10.97
N ARG A 319 -9.65 6.69 11.13
CA ARG A 319 -8.89 6.68 12.37
C ARG A 319 -9.45 7.76 13.27
N ASN A 320 -9.69 7.42 14.53
CA ASN A 320 -9.96 8.43 15.53
C ASN A 320 -8.63 9.17 15.76
N SER A 321 -8.54 10.42 15.32
CA SER A 321 -7.43 11.29 15.71
C SER A 321 -7.56 11.51 17.21
N SER A 322 -6.77 10.77 17.99
CA SER A 322 -6.69 10.94 19.43
C SER A 322 -6.49 12.43 19.74
N SER A 323 -7.50 13.05 20.34
CA SER A 323 -7.36 14.31 21.08
C SER A 323 -6.46 14.11 22.28
#